data_AF-A0A4V2I380-F1
#
_entry.id   AF-A0A4V2I380-F1
#
_cell.length_a   1.000
_cell.length_b   1.000
_cell.length_c   1.000
_cell.angle_alpha   90.00
_cell.angle_beta   90.00
_cell.angle_gamma   90.00
#
_symmetry.space_group_name_H-M   'P 1'
#
loop_
_entity.id
_entity.type
_entity.pdbx_description
1 polymer ?
#
loop_
_entity_poly.entity_id
_entity_poly.type
_entity_poly.pdbx_seq_one_letter_code
_entity_poly.pdbx_strand_id
1 'polypeptide(L)'
;MSQNLPRAARNYLEQLRRALDFLSEDERKQVLEQTRDEIKRLPDGGRRKRELISLLGEPAVRAMKFERTEPEDLEVSSGKHFLTRILAWPIFALSLITVVVVLFSPPHDAMIGPVGLTGWLNSPGGWLAELEKVMGAQLIWLAFIPAVLSLIPLRISGVTSLILQVIGALLMSAVCISGGSVMAAYFIPVTVLLWAQIFTPLLMMRGSMARPDPGWMITAAVLLTAAVAFTTFQGLQGFEGPVWMILAPAALLVVLAILLPLRWKSAHIALVVTGILVIVAGFSASLPSTYGAVLLWPWLAGGLAFAAGHLAVAADLWHERARKLLALF
;
A
#
# COMPACT_ATOMS: atom_id res chain seq x y z
N MET A 1 13.74 -22.18 -55.33
CA MET A 1 13.74 -23.65 -55.55
C MET A 1 13.19 -24.34 -54.32
N SER A 2 12.00 -24.93 -54.44
CA SER A 2 11.23 -25.56 -53.37
C SER A 2 11.89 -26.86 -52.89
N GLN A 3 12.65 -26.79 -51.80
CA GLN A 3 13.02 -28.01 -51.07
C GLN A 3 11.75 -28.60 -50.44
N ASN A 4 11.29 -29.70 -51.04
CA ASN A 4 10.12 -30.45 -50.61
C ASN A 4 10.38 -31.02 -49.21
N LEU A 5 9.59 -30.59 -48.23
CA LEU A 5 9.63 -31.14 -46.88
C LEU A 5 9.35 -32.66 -46.92
N PRO A 6 10.00 -33.46 -46.05
CA PRO A 6 9.70 -34.87 -45.89
C PRO A 6 8.20 -35.14 -45.63
N ARG A 7 7.71 -36.33 -46.01
CA ARG A 7 6.28 -36.68 -45.87
C ARG A 7 5.79 -36.55 -44.42
N ALA A 8 6.62 -36.91 -43.44
CA ALA A 8 6.29 -36.79 -42.02
C ALA A 8 6.14 -35.32 -41.58
N ALA A 9 7.05 -34.44 -41.99
CA ALA A 9 6.98 -33.01 -41.72
C ALA A 9 5.75 -32.34 -42.37
N ARG A 10 5.39 -32.73 -43.60
CA ARG A 10 4.17 -32.26 -44.27
C ARG A 10 2.92 -32.67 -43.51
N ASN A 11 2.83 -33.94 -43.13
CA ASN A 11 1.71 -34.44 -42.34
C ASN A 11 1.61 -33.75 -40.97
N TYR A 12 2.74 -33.44 -40.34
CA TYR A 12 2.77 -32.71 -39.07
C TYR A 12 2.25 -31.28 -39.23
N LEU A 13 2.71 -30.53 -40.24
CA LEU A 13 2.22 -29.18 -40.52
C LEU A 13 0.73 -29.17 -40.87
N GLU A 14 0.23 -30.20 -41.55
CA GLU A 14 -1.18 -30.30 -41.88
C GLU A 14 -2.05 -30.64 -40.67
N GLN A 15 -1.55 -31.49 -39.76
CA GLN A 15 -2.19 -31.72 -38.46
C GLN A 15 -2.18 -30.47 -37.59
N LEU A 16 -1.07 -29.73 -37.58
CA LEU A 16 -0.95 -28.46 -36.86
C LEU A 16 -1.88 -27.40 -37.47
N ARG A 17 -2.00 -27.32 -38.80
CA ARG A 17 -2.93 -26.39 -39.47
C ARG A 17 -4.37 -26.62 -39.03
N ARG A 18 -4.81 -27.88 -38.97
CA ARG A 18 -6.16 -28.26 -38.49
C ARG A 18 -6.32 -27.96 -37.00
N ALA A 19 -5.28 -28.17 -36.20
CA ALA A 19 -5.33 -27.87 -34.78
C ALA A 19 -5.34 -26.36 -34.49
N LEU A 20 -4.82 -25.52 -35.39
CA LEU A 20 -4.82 -24.05 -35.33
C LEU A 20 -6.06 -23.42 -35.98
N ASP A 21 -7.14 -24.18 -36.18
CA ASP A 21 -8.35 -23.68 -36.87
C ASP A 21 -9.04 -22.52 -36.13
N PHE A 22 -8.74 -22.32 -34.85
CA PHE A 22 -9.21 -21.20 -34.03
C PHE A 22 -8.48 -19.86 -34.28
N LEU A 23 -7.33 -19.85 -34.97
CA LEU A 23 -6.60 -18.62 -35.32
C LEU A 23 -7.10 -18.00 -36.64
N SER A 24 -6.88 -16.69 -36.79
CA SER A 24 -7.07 -15.99 -38.07
C SER A 24 -6.13 -16.55 -39.16
N GLU A 25 -6.49 -16.41 -40.44
CA GLU A 25 -5.70 -16.98 -41.54
C GLU A 25 -4.25 -16.46 -41.58
N ASP A 26 -4.04 -15.18 -41.27
CA ASP A 26 -2.72 -14.54 -41.26
C ASP A 26 -1.85 -15.06 -40.11
N GLU A 27 -2.40 -15.15 -38.89
CA GLU A 27 -1.71 -15.71 -37.72
C GLU A 27 -1.38 -17.20 -37.93
N ARG A 28 -2.33 -17.96 -38.48
CA ARG A 28 -2.14 -19.38 -38.80
C ARG A 28 -1.00 -19.56 -39.80
N LYS A 29 -0.92 -18.71 -40.83
CA LYS A 29 0.15 -18.75 -41.83
C LYS A 29 1.51 -18.45 -41.19
N GLN A 30 1.58 -17.45 -40.32
CA GLN A 30 2.81 -17.08 -39.62
C GLN A 30 3.33 -18.21 -38.72
N VAL A 31 2.45 -18.85 -37.94
CA VAL A 31 2.82 -19.98 -37.06
C VAL A 31 3.28 -21.20 -37.87
N LEU A 32 2.64 -21.46 -39.01
CA LEU A 32 3.04 -22.54 -39.91
C LEU A 32 4.39 -22.27 -40.60
N GLU A 33 4.66 -21.02 -41.00
CA GLU A 33 5.95 -20.62 -41.57
C GLU A 33 7.08 -20.73 -40.54
N GLN A 34 6.86 -20.23 -39.32
CA GLN A 34 7.82 -20.36 -38.23
C GLN A 34 8.12 -21.82 -37.89
N THR A 35 7.08 -22.65 -37.76
CA THR A 35 7.24 -24.08 -37.48
C THR A 35 7.92 -24.80 -38.63
N ARG A 36 7.66 -24.40 -39.88
CA ARG A 36 8.35 -24.94 -41.06
C ARG A 36 9.85 -24.62 -41.04
N ASP A 37 10.24 -23.43 -40.62
CA ASP A 37 11.65 -23.06 -40.52
C ASP A 37 12.34 -23.76 -39.35
N GLU A 38 11.63 -24.00 -38.26
CA GLU A 38 12.14 -24.81 -37.15
C GLU A 38 12.35 -26.28 -37.57
N ILE A 39 11.42 -26.88 -38.32
CA ILE A 39 11.58 -28.24 -38.87
C ILE A 39 12.82 -28.35 -39.76
N LYS A 40 13.11 -27.32 -40.58
CA LYS A 40 14.31 -27.32 -41.43
C LYS A 40 15.62 -27.30 -40.62
N ARG A 41 15.58 -26.76 -39.39
CA ARG A 41 16.74 -26.69 -38.49
C ARG A 41 16.96 -27.98 -37.69
N LEU A 42 16.00 -28.91 -37.70
CA LEU A 42 16.14 -30.19 -37.02
C LEU A 42 17.14 -31.10 -37.75
N PRO A 43 17.91 -31.94 -37.01
CA PRO A 43 18.68 -33.01 -37.63
C PRO A 43 17.73 -33.90 -38.44
N ASP A 44 18.10 -34.19 -39.69
CA ASP A 44 17.31 -34.91 -40.69
C ASP A 44 16.01 -34.24 -41.18
N GLY A 45 15.79 -32.95 -40.89
CA GLY A 45 14.70 -32.15 -41.46
C GLY A 45 13.29 -32.68 -41.18
N GLY A 46 13.12 -33.44 -40.09
CA GLY A 46 11.83 -34.03 -39.72
C GLY A 46 11.42 -35.25 -40.54
N ARG A 47 12.37 -36.09 -40.97
CA ARG A 47 12.07 -37.34 -41.69
C ARG A 47 11.28 -38.36 -40.87
N ARG A 48 11.48 -38.41 -39.55
CA ARG A 48 10.84 -39.38 -38.66
C ARG A 48 9.76 -38.71 -37.81
N LYS A 49 8.54 -39.29 -37.83
CA LYS A 49 7.39 -38.80 -37.05
C LYS A 49 7.67 -38.77 -35.55
N ARG A 50 8.37 -39.79 -35.03
CA ARG A 50 8.69 -39.89 -33.59
C ARG A 50 9.60 -38.75 -33.12
N GLU A 51 10.60 -38.39 -33.93
CA GLU A 51 11.54 -37.29 -33.62
C GLU A 51 10.85 -35.92 -33.71
N LEU A 52 9.96 -35.73 -34.69
CA LEU A 52 9.13 -34.52 -34.76
C LEU A 52 8.26 -34.37 -33.51
N ILE A 53 7.59 -35.43 -33.08
CA ILE A 53 6.74 -35.37 -31.88
C ILE A 53 7.57 -35.19 -30.61
N SER A 54 8.74 -35.82 -30.50
CA SER A 54 9.60 -35.66 -29.31
C SER A 54 10.22 -34.27 -29.19
N LEU A 55 10.54 -33.63 -30.32
CA LEU A 55 11.23 -32.33 -30.33
C LEU A 55 10.25 -31.15 -30.39
N LEU A 56 9.17 -31.27 -31.18
CA LEU A 56 8.20 -30.20 -31.39
C LEU A 56 6.93 -30.36 -30.56
N GLY A 57 6.73 -31.53 -29.93
CA GLY A 57 5.49 -31.90 -29.25
C GLY A 57 4.43 -32.42 -30.22
N GLU A 58 3.36 -32.99 -29.66
CA GLU A 58 2.18 -33.37 -30.46
C GLU A 58 1.52 -32.12 -31.07
N PRO A 59 0.99 -32.20 -32.32
CA PRO A 59 0.39 -31.04 -32.99
C PRO A 59 -0.73 -30.37 -32.20
N ALA A 60 -1.56 -31.15 -31.50
CA ALA A 60 -2.64 -30.63 -30.66
C ALA A 60 -2.11 -29.86 -29.44
N VAL A 61 -1.12 -30.43 -28.73
CA VAL A 61 -0.47 -29.78 -27.58
C VAL A 61 0.27 -28.52 -28.00
N ARG A 62 0.90 -28.54 -29.17
CA ARG A 62 1.57 -27.36 -29.74
C ARG A 62 0.56 -26.29 -30.13
N ALA A 63 -0.59 -26.66 -30.71
CA ALA A 63 -1.66 -25.73 -31.03
C ALA A 63 -2.27 -25.09 -29.77
N MET A 64 -2.44 -25.84 -28.68
CA MET A 64 -2.92 -25.29 -27.39
C MET A 64 -2.00 -24.17 -26.84
N LYS A 65 -0.70 -24.16 -27.18
CA LYS A 65 0.19 -23.05 -26.80
C LYS A 65 -0.11 -21.74 -27.55
N PHE A 66 -0.78 -21.84 -28.69
CA PHE A 66 -1.21 -20.71 -29.51
C PHE A 66 -2.70 -20.42 -29.38
N GLU A 67 -3.45 -21.33 -28.75
CA GLU A 67 -4.79 -21.04 -28.27
C GLU A 67 -4.64 -19.79 -27.43
N ARG A 68 -5.22 -18.69 -27.93
CA ARG A 68 -5.63 -17.61 -27.07
C ARG A 68 -6.60 -18.27 -26.12
N THR A 69 -6.06 -18.84 -25.05
CA THR A 69 -6.61 -18.59 -23.74
C THR A 69 -6.81 -17.08 -23.77
N GLU A 70 -8.05 -16.66 -24.03
CA GLU A 70 -8.52 -15.42 -23.45
C GLU A 70 -7.90 -15.43 -22.07
N PRO A 71 -7.03 -14.46 -21.73
CA PRO A 71 -6.43 -14.47 -20.42
C PRO A 71 -7.62 -14.56 -19.48
N GLU A 72 -7.80 -15.72 -18.83
CA GLU A 72 -8.81 -15.90 -17.79
C GLU A 72 -8.54 -14.74 -16.86
N ASP A 73 -9.40 -13.72 -16.94
CA ASP A 73 -9.30 -12.45 -16.25
C ASP A 73 -7.88 -12.15 -15.75
N LEU A 74 -7.00 -11.63 -16.61
CA LEU A 74 -5.74 -11.05 -16.14
C LEU A 74 -6.07 -10.16 -14.93
N GLU A 75 -5.66 -10.64 -13.76
CA GLU A 75 -6.34 -10.45 -12.47
C GLU A 75 -6.40 -8.99 -12.00
N VAL A 76 -7.22 -8.14 -12.61
CA VAL A 76 -7.51 -6.79 -12.10
C VAL A 76 -8.11 -6.88 -10.68
N SER A 77 -8.79 -8.00 -10.38
CA SER A 77 -9.27 -8.37 -9.04
C SER A 77 -8.13 -8.74 -8.07
N SER A 78 -7.08 -9.47 -8.49
CA SER A 78 -5.98 -9.86 -7.58
C SER A 78 -5.10 -8.68 -7.22
N GLY A 79 -4.90 -7.72 -8.13
CA GLY A 79 -4.11 -6.52 -7.87
C GLY A 79 -4.76 -5.60 -6.84
N LYS A 80 -6.06 -5.30 -7.03
CA LYS A 80 -6.85 -4.56 -6.05
C LYS A 80 -6.88 -5.27 -4.70
N HIS A 81 -7.12 -6.59 -4.70
CA HIS A 81 -7.19 -7.38 -3.47
C HIS A 81 -5.84 -7.43 -2.74
N PHE A 82 -4.73 -7.53 -3.48
CA PHE A 82 -3.37 -7.48 -2.93
C PHE A 82 -3.06 -6.14 -2.26
N LEU A 83 -3.28 -5.03 -2.96
CA LEU A 83 -3.06 -3.69 -2.41
C LEU A 83 -3.94 -3.45 -1.18
N THR A 84 -5.22 -3.83 -1.27
CA THR A 84 -6.16 -3.76 -0.15
C THR A 84 -5.67 -4.55 1.05
N ARG A 85 -5.15 -5.76 0.84
CA ARG A 85 -4.65 -6.63 1.93
C ARG A 85 -3.39 -6.08 2.57
N ILE A 86 -2.45 -5.54 1.78
CA ILE A 86 -1.22 -4.94 2.31
C ILE A 86 -1.51 -3.67 3.12
N LEU A 87 -2.55 -2.90 2.76
CA LEU A 87 -2.91 -1.67 3.46
C LEU A 87 -3.82 -1.93 4.67
N ALA A 88 -4.76 -2.87 4.59
CA ALA A 88 -5.74 -3.11 5.66
C ALA A 88 -5.09 -3.50 7.00
N TRP A 89 -4.08 -4.37 7.00
CA TRP A 89 -3.44 -4.84 8.23
C TRP A 89 -2.65 -3.77 8.99
N PRO A 90 -1.78 -2.96 8.35
CA PRO A 90 -1.14 -1.82 9.00
C PRO A 90 -2.12 -0.80 9.54
N ILE A 91 -3.22 -0.53 8.82
CA ILE A 91 -4.27 0.40 9.28
C ILE A 91 -4.95 -0.15 10.52
N PHE A 92 -5.33 -1.42 10.50
CA PHE A 92 -5.92 -2.11 11.64
C PHE A 92 -4.99 -2.05 12.85
N ALA A 93 -3.70 -2.40 12.66
CA ALA A 93 -2.70 -2.36 13.73
C ALA A 93 -2.52 -0.96 14.32
N LEU A 94 -2.34 0.07 13.48
CA LEU A 94 -2.22 1.45 13.96
C LEU A 94 -3.50 1.92 14.64
N SER A 95 -4.67 1.54 14.14
CA SER A 95 -5.96 1.85 14.77
C SER A 95 -6.08 1.24 16.17
N LEU A 96 -5.66 -0.01 16.35
CA LEU A 96 -5.61 -0.64 17.67
C LEU A 96 -4.63 0.05 18.62
N ILE A 97 -3.45 0.44 18.13
CA ILE A 97 -2.50 1.21 18.94
C ILE A 97 -3.14 2.58 19.30
N THR A 98 -3.88 3.19 18.37
CA THR A 98 -4.61 4.44 18.63
C THR A 98 -5.64 4.27 19.74
N VAL A 99 -6.38 3.16 19.77
CA VAL A 99 -7.30 2.83 20.87
C VAL A 99 -6.56 2.80 22.20
N VAL A 100 -5.41 2.12 22.26
CA VAL A 100 -4.58 2.06 23.48
C VAL A 100 -4.14 3.46 23.89
N VAL A 101 -3.59 4.24 22.95
CA VAL A 101 -3.11 5.60 23.21
C VAL A 101 -4.24 6.52 23.70
N VAL A 102 -5.40 6.49 23.05
CA VAL A 102 -6.57 7.28 23.48
C VAL A 102 -7.13 6.81 24.82
N LEU A 103 -6.97 5.54 25.20
CA LEU A 103 -7.38 5.04 26.51
C LEU A 103 -6.49 5.57 27.63
N PHE A 104 -5.19 5.70 27.38
CA PHE A 104 -4.20 6.06 28.40
C PHE A 104 -3.75 7.53 28.37
N SER A 105 -3.93 8.27 27.27
CA SER A 105 -3.41 9.64 27.09
C SER A 105 -4.25 10.75 27.73
N PRO A 106 -5.58 10.82 27.55
CA PRO A 106 -6.40 11.93 28.08
C PRO A 106 -6.31 12.12 29.60
N PRO A 107 -6.27 11.05 30.44
CA PRO A 107 -6.05 11.21 31.88
C PRO A 107 -4.68 11.82 32.23
N HIS A 108 -3.67 11.59 31.38
CA HIS A 108 -2.31 12.08 31.60
C HIS A 108 -2.13 13.52 31.12
N ASP A 109 -2.62 13.84 29.92
CA ASP A 109 -2.57 15.19 29.36
C ASP A 109 -3.37 16.18 30.26
N ALA A 110 -4.44 15.73 30.90
CA ALA A 110 -5.19 16.52 31.89
C ALA A 110 -4.39 16.86 33.16
N MET A 111 -3.36 16.07 33.52
CA MET A 111 -2.49 16.32 34.67
C MET A 111 -1.37 17.33 34.38
N ILE A 112 -0.96 17.45 33.11
CA ILE A 112 0.13 18.34 32.66
C ILE A 112 -0.40 19.76 32.37
N GLY A 113 -1.70 19.88 32.04
CA GLY A 113 -2.32 21.15 31.65
C GLY A 113 -2.10 21.49 30.15
N PRO A 114 -2.82 22.48 29.61
CA PRO A 114 -2.73 22.82 28.19
C PRO A 114 -1.39 23.53 27.89
N VAL A 115 -0.49 22.84 27.19
CA VAL A 115 0.83 23.37 26.77
C VAL A 115 1.07 23.05 25.28
N GLY A 116 1.58 24.02 24.52
CA GLY A 116 1.87 23.83 23.09
C GLY A 116 0.63 23.46 22.26
N LEU A 117 0.71 22.38 21.48
CA LEU A 117 -0.37 21.93 20.57
C LEU A 117 -1.67 21.62 21.33
N THR A 118 -1.60 21.12 22.57
CA THR A 118 -2.80 20.76 23.34
C THR A 118 -3.60 21.99 23.76
N GLY A 119 -2.91 23.11 24.05
CA GLY A 119 -3.56 24.39 24.32
C GLY A 119 -4.21 25.03 23.11
N TRP A 120 -3.60 24.90 21.92
CA TRP A 120 -4.19 25.40 20.67
C TRP A 120 -5.41 24.58 20.22
N LEU A 121 -5.38 23.26 20.44
CA LEU A 121 -6.46 22.35 20.08
C LEU A 121 -7.62 22.34 21.09
N ASN A 122 -7.37 22.68 22.35
CA ASN A 122 -8.40 22.88 23.39
C ASN A 122 -9.09 24.25 23.23
N SER A 123 -9.76 24.48 22.10
CA SER A 123 -10.67 25.62 21.95
C SER A 123 -12.04 25.29 22.54
N PRO A 124 -12.65 26.16 23.36
CA PRO A 124 -14.03 25.98 23.82
C PRO A 124 -14.99 26.04 22.63
N GLY A 125 -15.83 25.01 22.44
CA GLY A 125 -16.93 25.03 21.47
C GLY A 125 -16.91 23.96 20.35
N GLY A 126 -15.99 22.99 20.38
CA GLY A 126 -16.02 21.85 19.44
C GLY A 126 -17.09 20.82 19.80
N TRP A 127 -17.86 20.31 18.83
CA TRP A 127 -18.90 19.30 19.09
C TRP A 127 -18.34 18.00 19.67
N LEU A 128 -17.11 17.62 19.33
CA LEU A 128 -16.44 16.45 19.90
C LEU A 128 -16.12 16.67 21.38
N ALA A 129 -15.71 17.88 21.76
CA ALA A 129 -15.48 18.25 23.15
C ALA A 129 -16.79 18.27 23.96
N GLU A 130 -17.90 18.71 23.36
CA GLU A 130 -19.23 18.61 23.99
C GLU A 130 -19.69 17.15 24.13
N LEU A 131 -19.45 16.31 23.12
CA LEU A 131 -19.71 14.87 23.25
C LEU A 131 -18.81 14.20 24.28
N GLU A 132 -17.55 14.61 24.41
CA GLU A 132 -16.64 14.10 25.45
C GLU A 132 -17.20 14.39 26.84
N LYS A 133 -17.77 15.58 27.07
CA LYS A 133 -18.45 15.92 28.32
C LYS A 133 -19.71 15.08 28.58
N VAL A 134 -20.48 14.75 27.53
CA VAL A 134 -21.76 14.03 27.66
C VAL A 134 -21.58 12.51 27.74
N MET A 135 -20.70 11.96 26.88
CA MET A 135 -20.49 10.51 26.73
C MET A 135 -19.36 9.98 27.62
N GLY A 136 -18.45 10.84 28.08
CA GLY A 136 -17.31 10.46 28.92
C GLY A 136 -16.48 9.35 28.30
N ALA A 137 -16.16 8.32 29.09
CA ALA A 137 -15.34 7.19 28.67
C ALA A 137 -15.91 6.40 27.48
N GLN A 138 -17.21 6.53 27.16
CA GLN A 138 -17.81 5.85 26.00
C GLN A 138 -17.31 6.41 24.66
N LEU A 139 -16.67 7.59 24.63
CA LEU A 139 -16.06 8.14 23.41
C LEU A 139 -14.95 7.22 22.86
N ILE A 140 -14.43 6.30 23.66
CA ILE A 140 -13.43 5.32 23.22
C ILE A 140 -13.91 4.43 22.06
N TRP A 141 -15.23 4.21 21.93
CA TRP A 141 -15.80 3.46 20.82
C TRP A 141 -15.50 4.11 19.45
N LEU A 142 -15.30 5.43 19.43
CA LEU A 142 -14.86 6.16 18.24
C LEU A 142 -13.52 5.64 17.72
N ALA A 143 -12.62 5.21 18.60
CA ALA A 143 -11.31 4.69 18.21
C ALA A 143 -11.36 3.30 17.56
N PHE A 144 -12.44 2.54 17.77
CA PHE A 144 -12.65 1.25 17.11
C PHE A 144 -13.19 1.41 15.68
N ILE A 145 -13.82 2.54 15.34
CA ILE A 145 -14.36 2.80 14.01
C ILE A 145 -13.33 2.57 12.90
N PRO A 146 -12.14 3.21 12.92
CA PRO A 146 -11.15 2.98 11.87
C PRO A 146 -10.62 1.54 11.84
N ALA A 147 -10.53 0.88 13.00
CA ALA A 147 -10.11 -0.52 13.07
C ALA A 147 -11.10 -1.43 12.33
N VAL A 148 -12.40 -1.28 12.57
CA VAL A 148 -13.43 -2.07 11.89
C VAL A 148 -13.50 -1.75 10.40
N LEU A 149 -13.50 -0.46 10.05
CA LEU A 149 -13.60 0.01 8.67
C LEU A 149 -12.43 -0.47 7.79
N SER A 150 -11.22 -0.53 8.36
CA SER A 150 -10.05 -0.99 7.60
C SER A 150 -10.11 -2.45 7.16
N LEU A 151 -10.90 -3.28 7.86
CA LEU A 151 -11.10 -4.69 7.53
C LEU A 151 -12.27 -4.95 6.58
N ILE A 152 -13.21 -4.01 6.43
CA ILE A 152 -14.37 -4.13 5.52
C ILE A 152 -13.96 -4.60 4.11
N PRO A 153 -12.95 -3.99 3.46
CA PRO A 153 -12.62 -4.38 2.09
C PRO A 153 -11.91 -5.73 1.95
N LEU A 154 -11.56 -6.39 3.05
CA LEU A 154 -11.12 -7.79 3.03
C LEU A 154 -12.30 -8.76 2.86
N ARG A 155 -13.49 -8.38 3.30
CA ARG A 155 -14.68 -9.25 3.31
C ARG A 155 -15.71 -8.87 2.24
N ILE A 156 -15.85 -7.58 1.95
CA ILE A 156 -16.81 -7.06 0.98
C ILE A 156 -16.02 -6.48 -0.21
N SER A 157 -16.40 -6.84 -1.43
CA SER A 157 -15.79 -6.36 -2.67
C SER A 157 -16.73 -5.42 -3.45
N GLY A 158 -16.22 -4.80 -4.51
CA GLY A 158 -17.03 -3.96 -5.41
C GLY A 158 -17.35 -2.55 -4.88
N VAL A 159 -18.47 -2.00 -5.36
CA VAL A 159 -18.91 -0.61 -5.10
C VAL A 159 -19.35 -0.42 -3.66
N THR A 160 -20.04 -1.40 -3.07
CA THR A 160 -20.48 -1.36 -1.67
C THR A 160 -19.32 -1.17 -0.71
N SER A 161 -18.23 -1.91 -0.95
CA SER A 161 -16.99 -1.79 -0.18
C SER A 161 -16.35 -0.40 -0.29
N LEU A 162 -16.36 0.18 -1.49
CA LEU A 162 -15.85 1.54 -1.73
C LEU A 162 -16.68 2.59 -1.00
N ILE A 163 -18.01 2.49 -1.06
CA ILE A 163 -18.93 3.40 -0.36
C ILE A 163 -18.66 3.36 1.14
N LEU A 164 -18.57 2.18 1.74
CA LEU A 164 -18.32 2.02 3.17
C LEU A 164 -16.97 2.60 3.60
N GLN A 165 -15.91 2.40 2.79
CA GLN A 165 -14.60 3.01 3.05
C GLN A 165 -14.65 4.53 2.98
N VAL A 166 -15.31 5.10 1.96
CA VAL A 166 -15.45 6.55 1.78
C VAL A 166 -16.22 7.16 2.96
N ILE A 167 -17.36 6.57 3.34
CA ILE A 167 -18.13 6.99 4.52
C ILE A 167 -17.23 6.97 5.77
N GLY A 168 -16.46 5.89 5.93
CA GLY A 168 -15.53 5.74 7.03
C GLY A 168 -14.44 6.82 7.10
N ALA A 169 -13.78 7.08 5.97
CA ALA A 169 -12.75 8.12 5.87
C ALA A 169 -13.33 9.52 6.07
N LEU A 170 -14.53 9.79 5.55
CA LEU A 170 -15.24 11.06 5.76
C LEU A 170 -15.62 11.26 7.24
N LEU A 171 -16.14 10.23 7.90
CA LEU A 171 -16.48 10.28 9.32
C LEU A 171 -15.24 10.57 10.17
N MET A 172 -14.13 9.87 9.93
CA MET A 172 -12.89 10.13 10.67
C MET A 172 -12.27 11.48 10.34
N SER A 173 -12.46 11.99 9.11
CA SER A 173 -12.06 13.36 8.75
C SER A 173 -12.89 14.39 9.51
N ALA A 174 -14.21 14.18 9.64
CA ALA A 174 -15.09 15.04 10.43
C ALA A 174 -14.68 15.03 11.91
N VAL A 175 -14.28 13.88 12.46
CA VAL A 175 -13.70 13.78 13.80
C VAL A 175 -12.41 14.60 13.90
N CYS A 176 -11.48 14.47 12.94
CA CYS A 176 -10.22 15.22 12.97
C CYS A 176 -10.43 16.74 12.82
N ILE A 177 -11.42 17.18 12.03
CA ILE A 177 -11.72 18.60 11.76
C ILE A 177 -12.63 19.21 12.82
N SER A 178 -13.34 18.40 13.61
CA SER A 178 -14.33 18.82 14.61
C SER A 178 -13.85 19.93 15.55
N GLY A 179 -12.54 20.04 15.75
CA GLY A 179 -11.91 21.07 16.57
C GLY A 179 -12.26 20.92 18.05
N GLY A 180 -11.47 21.56 18.92
CA GLY A 180 -11.82 21.71 20.33
C GLY A 180 -11.50 20.53 21.26
N SER A 181 -11.01 19.39 20.75
CA SER A 181 -10.50 18.30 21.58
C SER A 181 -9.16 17.80 21.05
N VAL A 182 -8.18 17.72 21.96
CA VAL A 182 -6.88 17.07 21.73
C VAL A 182 -7.06 15.63 21.24
N MET A 183 -8.14 14.96 21.65
CA MET A 183 -8.45 13.60 21.24
C MET A 183 -8.56 13.44 19.72
N ALA A 184 -9.07 14.47 19.02
CA ALA A 184 -9.21 14.47 17.56
C ALA A 184 -7.87 14.29 16.83
N ALA A 185 -6.80 14.86 17.37
CA ALA A 185 -5.48 14.82 16.75
C ALA A 185 -4.87 13.41 16.76
N TYR A 186 -5.21 12.57 17.74
CA TYR A 186 -4.76 11.17 17.76
C TYR A 186 -5.28 10.35 16.58
N PHE A 187 -6.39 10.75 15.95
CA PHE A 187 -6.94 10.04 14.79
C PHE A 187 -6.32 10.46 13.45
N ILE A 188 -5.53 11.52 13.39
CA ILE A 188 -4.98 12.07 12.14
C ILE A 188 -4.19 11.01 11.34
N PRO A 189 -3.21 10.29 11.91
CA PRO A 189 -2.42 9.32 11.14
C PRO A 189 -3.27 8.20 10.54
N VAL A 190 -4.26 7.72 11.29
CA VAL A 190 -5.15 6.65 10.86
C VAL A 190 -6.11 7.14 9.77
N THR A 191 -6.64 8.36 9.90
CA THR A 191 -7.49 8.99 8.88
C THR A 191 -6.76 9.14 7.54
N VAL A 192 -5.49 9.54 7.58
CA VAL A 192 -4.64 9.59 6.37
C VAL A 192 -4.54 8.22 5.71
N LEU A 193 -4.35 7.17 6.49
CA LEU A 193 -4.28 5.82 5.93
C LEU A 193 -5.63 5.30 5.42
N LEU A 194 -6.76 5.63 6.04
CA LEU A 194 -8.09 5.28 5.51
C LEU A 194 -8.32 5.89 4.13
N TRP A 195 -7.93 7.17 3.94
CA TRP A 195 -7.94 7.78 2.61
C TRP A 195 -6.99 7.09 1.65
N ALA A 196 -5.81 6.70 2.12
CA ALA A 196 -4.85 5.99 1.31
C ALA A 196 -5.35 4.60 0.89
N GLN A 197 -6.15 3.91 1.72
CA GLN A 197 -6.79 2.64 1.39
C GLN A 197 -7.78 2.77 0.21
N ILE A 198 -8.42 3.94 0.08
CA ILE A 198 -9.32 4.28 -1.03
C ILE A 198 -8.52 4.66 -2.28
N PHE A 199 -7.60 5.62 -2.16
CA PHE A 199 -6.93 6.21 -3.32
C PHE A 199 -5.82 5.35 -3.89
N THR A 200 -5.06 4.62 -3.06
CA THR A 200 -3.89 3.85 -3.52
C THR A 200 -4.27 2.80 -4.57
N PRO A 201 -5.29 1.94 -4.36
CA PRO A 201 -5.73 1.01 -5.39
C PRO A 201 -6.24 1.72 -6.65
N LEU A 202 -7.02 2.80 -6.50
CA LEU A 202 -7.58 3.55 -7.64
C LEU A 202 -6.50 4.19 -8.52
N LEU A 203 -5.46 4.74 -7.91
CA LEU A 203 -4.35 5.40 -8.62
C LEU A 203 -3.40 4.36 -9.22
N MET A 204 -3.06 3.31 -8.47
CA MET A 204 -2.09 2.31 -8.92
C MET A 204 -2.62 1.36 -9.99
N MET A 205 -3.94 1.26 -10.15
CA MET A 205 -4.58 0.47 -11.20
C MET A 205 -4.85 1.24 -12.50
N ARG A 206 -4.72 2.58 -12.51
CA ARG A 206 -5.04 3.43 -13.68
C ARG A 206 -3.97 3.48 -14.77
N GLY A 207 -2.84 2.78 -14.64
CA GLY A 207 -1.79 2.73 -15.65
C GLY A 207 -0.91 1.49 -15.52
N SER A 208 -0.31 1.05 -16.65
CA SER A 208 0.40 -0.23 -16.77
C SER A 208 1.70 -0.35 -15.96
N MET A 209 2.18 0.72 -15.30
CA MET A 209 3.31 0.70 -14.37
C MET A 209 3.25 1.87 -13.37
N ALA A 210 2.21 1.99 -12.56
CA ALA A 210 2.04 3.14 -11.68
C ALA A 210 3.00 3.11 -10.46
N ARG A 211 4.29 3.39 -10.70
CA ARG A 211 5.16 3.95 -9.67
C ARG A 211 4.63 5.36 -9.35
N PRO A 212 4.44 5.73 -8.08
CA PRO A 212 4.11 7.11 -7.72
C PRO A 212 5.20 8.05 -8.23
N ASP A 213 4.86 9.05 -9.05
CA ASP A 213 5.84 9.93 -9.70
C ASP A 213 6.81 10.55 -8.69
N PRO A 214 8.05 10.89 -9.09
CA PRO A 214 9.02 11.55 -8.22
C PRO A 214 8.44 12.81 -7.56
N GLY A 215 7.58 13.56 -8.27
CA GLY A 215 6.87 14.72 -7.72
C GLY A 215 6.00 14.37 -6.51
N TRP A 216 5.26 13.26 -6.54
CA TRP A 216 4.47 12.81 -5.38
C TRP A 216 5.34 12.43 -4.20
N MET A 217 6.48 11.79 -4.43
CA MET A 217 7.43 11.43 -3.37
C MET A 217 8.10 12.66 -2.75
N ILE A 218 8.45 13.67 -3.57
CA ILE A 218 8.98 14.96 -3.09
C ILE A 218 7.92 15.68 -2.26
N THR A 219 6.68 15.77 -2.74
CA THR A 219 5.58 16.39 -2.00
C THR A 219 5.34 15.68 -0.67
N ALA A 220 5.35 14.34 -0.66
CA ALA A 220 5.22 13.56 0.57
C ALA A 220 6.38 13.83 1.54
N ALA A 221 7.63 13.89 1.05
CA ALA A 221 8.80 14.21 1.86
C ALA A 221 8.71 15.62 2.47
N VAL A 222 8.31 16.63 1.69
CA VAL A 222 8.14 18.01 2.15
C VAL A 222 7.03 18.11 3.20
N LEU A 223 5.86 17.53 2.93
CA LEU A 223 4.72 17.56 3.86
C LEU A 223 5.05 16.81 5.16
N LEU A 224 5.69 15.64 5.07
CA LEU A 224 6.09 14.88 6.25
C LEU A 224 7.15 15.63 7.06
N THR A 225 8.15 16.22 6.40
CA THR A 225 9.17 17.04 7.07
C THR A 225 8.55 18.24 7.77
N ALA A 226 7.63 18.94 7.11
CA ALA A 226 6.90 20.06 7.71
C ALA A 226 6.06 19.61 8.91
N ALA A 227 5.37 18.48 8.80
CA ALA A 227 4.58 17.91 9.89
C ALA A 227 5.46 17.51 11.08
N VAL A 228 6.58 16.81 10.85
CA VAL A 228 7.54 16.42 11.89
C VAL A 228 8.16 17.66 12.53
N ALA A 229 8.57 18.66 11.76
CA ALA A 229 9.13 19.91 12.29
C ALA A 229 8.12 20.65 13.17
N PHE A 230 6.87 20.76 12.71
CA PHE A 230 5.80 21.40 13.45
C PHE A 230 5.47 20.66 14.75
N THR A 231 5.27 19.34 14.71
CA THR A 231 4.96 18.56 15.92
C THR A 231 6.13 18.54 16.90
N THR A 232 7.37 18.49 16.40
CA THR A 232 8.58 18.57 17.23
C THR A 232 8.70 19.93 17.91
N PHE A 233 8.48 21.03 17.19
CA PHE A 233 8.48 22.38 17.76
C PHE A 233 7.46 22.49 18.90
N GLN A 234 6.27 21.92 18.70
CA GLN A 234 5.23 21.89 19.73
C GLN A 234 5.56 20.97 20.90
N GLY A 235 6.20 19.82 20.65
CA GLY A 235 6.64 18.90 21.69
C GLY A 235 7.73 19.48 22.60
N LEU A 236 8.54 20.42 22.08
CA LEU A 236 9.53 21.15 22.88
C LEU A 236 8.87 22.17 23.83
N GLN A 237 7.65 22.63 23.54
CA GLN A 237 6.90 23.53 24.40
C GLN A 237 6.33 22.71 25.56
N GLY A 238 7.02 22.67 26.70
CA GLY A 238 6.58 21.96 27.91
C GLY A 238 7.29 20.64 28.20
N PHE A 239 8.33 20.28 27.45
CA PHE A 239 9.16 19.12 27.80
C PHE A 239 10.22 19.48 28.83
N GLU A 240 10.19 18.82 29.98
CA GLU A 240 11.11 19.07 31.11
C GLU A 240 12.45 18.31 31.00
N GLY A 241 12.53 17.33 30.10
CA GLY A 241 13.73 16.51 29.90
C GLY A 241 14.78 17.15 28.97
N PRO A 242 15.91 16.44 28.73
CA PRO A 242 16.95 16.91 27.83
C PRO A 242 16.45 17.06 26.38
N VAL A 243 16.59 18.26 25.81
CA VAL A 243 16.10 18.63 24.46
C VAL A 243 16.50 17.63 23.36
N TRP A 244 17.68 17.01 23.46
CA TRP A 244 18.15 16.03 22.48
C TRP A 244 17.25 14.80 22.39
N MET A 245 16.51 14.44 23.45
CA MET A 245 15.57 13.31 23.43
C MET A 245 14.41 13.52 22.46
N ILE A 246 14.09 14.78 22.13
CA ILE A 246 13.09 15.15 21.13
C ILE A 246 13.76 15.42 19.77
N LEU A 247 14.85 16.19 19.76
CA LEU A 247 15.50 16.59 18.51
C LEU A 247 16.16 15.43 17.76
N ALA A 248 16.77 14.47 18.45
CA ALA A 248 17.44 13.33 17.81
C ALA A 248 16.47 12.44 17.00
N PRO A 249 15.34 11.95 17.57
CA PRO A 249 14.36 11.18 16.80
C PRO A 249 13.70 12.02 15.69
N ALA A 250 13.43 13.31 15.93
CA ALA A 250 12.89 14.19 14.90
C ALA A 250 13.85 14.36 13.72
N ALA A 251 15.14 14.60 13.99
CA ALA A 251 16.17 14.70 12.95
C ALA A 251 16.28 13.40 12.15
N LEU A 252 16.24 12.24 12.81
CA LEU A 252 16.25 10.94 12.14
C LEU A 252 15.02 10.77 11.23
N LEU A 253 13.82 11.10 11.72
CA LEU A 253 12.60 11.05 10.90
C LEU A 253 12.67 11.98 9.70
N VAL A 254 13.20 13.20 9.86
CA VAL A 254 13.39 14.16 8.75
C VAL A 254 14.39 13.62 7.73
N VAL A 255 15.52 13.08 8.16
CA VAL A 255 16.50 12.44 7.26
C VAL A 255 15.84 11.31 6.47
N LEU A 256 15.11 10.41 7.15
CA LEU A 256 14.41 9.31 6.49
C LEU A 256 13.28 9.79 5.55
N ALA A 257 12.58 10.87 5.89
CA ALA A 257 11.58 11.49 5.03
C ALA A 257 12.21 12.07 3.74
N ILE A 258 13.36 12.74 3.86
CA ILE A 258 14.11 13.29 2.71
C ILE A 258 14.60 12.17 1.77
N LEU A 259 14.81 10.96 2.29
CA LEU A 259 15.21 9.81 1.48
C LEU A 259 14.04 9.14 0.73
N LEU A 260 12.77 9.50 1.01
CA LEU A 260 11.60 8.95 0.31
C LEU A 260 11.72 9.00 -1.23
N PRO A 261 12.16 10.12 -1.87
CA PRO A 261 12.28 10.22 -3.32
C PRO A 261 13.35 9.32 -3.93
N LEU A 262 14.34 8.87 -3.14
CA LEU A 262 15.38 7.96 -3.62
C LEU A 262 14.86 6.53 -3.85
N ARG A 263 13.67 6.21 -3.33
CA ARG A 263 13.01 4.90 -3.48
C ARG A 263 13.88 3.73 -2.99
N TRP A 264 14.62 3.96 -1.93
CA TRP A 264 15.35 2.89 -1.26
C TRP A 264 14.39 2.16 -0.34
N LYS A 265 14.08 0.90 -0.68
CA LYS A 265 13.17 0.04 0.09
C LYS A 265 13.57 -0.04 1.57
N SER A 266 14.87 -0.06 1.85
CA SER A 266 15.43 0.00 3.21
C SER A 266 15.11 1.31 3.93
N ALA A 267 15.14 2.45 3.24
CA ALA A 267 14.79 3.76 3.82
C ALA A 267 13.29 3.83 4.15
N HIS A 268 12.42 3.28 3.31
CA HIS A 268 10.97 3.23 3.58
C HIS A 268 10.66 2.33 4.78
N ILE A 269 11.28 1.15 4.86
CA ILE A 269 11.16 0.26 6.03
C ILE A 269 11.74 0.92 7.28
N ALA A 270 12.90 1.58 7.18
CA ALA A 270 13.50 2.30 8.28
C ALA A 270 12.59 3.44 8.78
N LEU A 271 11.92 4.16 7.88
CA LEU A 271 10.94 5.20 8.25
C LEU A 271 9.76 4.61 9.01
N VAL A 272 9.24 3.46 8.58
CA VAL A 272 8.20 2.71 9.30
C VAL A 272 8.66 2.32 10.70
N VAL A 273 9.80 1.64 10.81
CA VAL A 273 10.33 1.13 12.08
C VAL A 273 10.64 2.28 13.02
N THR A 274 11.28 3.33 12.53
CA THR A 274 11.59 4.53 13.32
C THR A 274 10.31 5.22 13.79
N GLY A 275 9.29 5.31 12.93
CA GLY A 275 7.98 5.86 13.32
C GLY A 275 7.36 5.12 14.51
N ILE A 276 7.39 3.78 14.50
CA ILE A 276 6.93 2.95 15.63
C ILE A 276 7.78 3.19 16.87
N LEU A 277 9.11 3.20 16.73
CA LEU A 277 10.03 3.42 17.86
C LEU A 277 9.81 4.79 18.50
N VAL A 278 9.55 5.84 17.71
CA VAL A 278 9.22 7.17 18.22
C VAL A 278 7.91 7.15 19.02
N ILE A 279 6.88 6.46 18.53
CA ILE A 279 5.62 6.27 19.28
C ILE A 279 5.88 5.57 20.62
N VAL A 280 6.63 4.47 20.62
CA VAL A 280 6.91 3.66 21.82
C VAL A 280 7.77 4.43 22.84
N ALA A 281 8.82 5.12 22.37
CA ALA A 281 9.66 5.95 23.20
C ALA A 281 8.86 7.13 23.78
N GLY A 282 8.01 7.75 22.95
CA GLY A 282 7.08 8.79 23.36
C GLY A 282 6.12 8.35 24.45
N PHE A 283 5.50 7.17 24.29
CA PHE A 283 4.63 6.56 25.29
C PHE A 283 5.35 6.29 26.61
N SER A 284 6.61 5.84 26.54
CA SER A 284 7.43 5.60 27.74
C SER A 284 7.80 6.91 28.45
N ALA A 285 8.07 7.97 27.68
CA ALA A 285 8.38 9.30 28.19
C ALA A 285 7.14 10.01 28.77
N SER A 286 5.94 9.68 28.26
CA SER A 286 4.66 10.17 28.79
C SER A 286 4.16 9.36 30.00
N LEU A 287 4.97 8.48 30.61
CA LEU A 287 4.59 7.87 31.88
C LEU A 287 4.84 8.86 33.02
N PRO A 288 3.94 8.93 34.02
CA PRO A 288 4.08 9.86 35.16
C PRO A 288 5.39 9.73 35.94
N SER A 289 6.01 8.54 35.93
CA SER A 289 7.25 8.25 36.64
C SER A 289 8.52 8.64 35.88
N THR A 290 8.41 9.13 34.64
CA THR A 290 9.57 9.30 33.74
C THR A 290 9.87 10.77 33.46
N TYR A 291 9.12 11.41 32.55
CA TYR A 291 9.34 12.80 32.12
C TYR A 291 8.06 13.64 32.02
N GLY A 292 6.87 13.04 32.25
CA GLY A 292 5.60 13.76 32.13
C GLY A 292 5.38 14.40 30.75
N ALA A 293 5.90 13.78 29.69
CA ALA A 293 5.87 14.35 28.35
C ALA A 293 4.48 14.21 27.70
N VAL A 294 4.06 15.22 26.93
CA VAL A 294 2.83 15.14 26.13
C VAL A 294 3.00 14.12 24.99
N LEU A 295 2.14 13.09 24.97
CA LEU A 295 2.20 11.97 24.02
C LEU A 295 1.80 12.35 22.58
N LEU A 296 1.20 13.51 22.41
CA LEU A 296 0.66 13.95 21.13
C LEU A 296 1.73 14.17 20.06
N TRP A 297 2.89 14.75 20.42
CA TRP A 297 3.96 14.99 19.46
C TRP A 297 4.58 13.70 18.89
N PRO A 298 5.00 12.71 19.71
CA PRO A 298 5.63 11.50 19.18
C PRO A 298 4.60 10.64 18.46
N TRP A 299 3.33 10.72 18.86
CA TRP A 299 2.22 10.08 18.17
C TRP A 299 2.03 10.63 16.75
N LEU A 300 1.94 11.95 16.60
CA LEU A 300 1.75 12.56 15.28
C LEU A 300 2.99 12.39 14.39
N ALA A 301 4.19 12.65 14.93
CA ALA A 301 5.43 12.51 14.18
C ALA A 301 5.66 11.05 13.74
N GLY A 302 5.59 10.12 14.68
CA GLY A 302 5.82 8.70 14.43
C GLY A 302 4.68 8.05 13.62
N GLY A 303 3.43 8.43 13.87
CA GLY A 303 2.26 7.91 13.16
C GLY A 303 2.21 8.37 11.69
N LEU A 304 2.51 9.64 11.41
CA LEU A 304 2.59 10.14 10.04
C LEU A 304 3.79 9.54 9.29
N ALA A 305 4.94 9.38 9.95
CA ALA A 305 6.10 8.70 9.39
C ALA A 305 5.79 7.23 9.07
N PHE A 306 5.13 6.51 10.00
CA PHE A 306 4.64 5.16 9.79
C PHE A 306 3.71 5.09 8.57
N ALA A 307 2.76 6.04 8.46
CA ALA A 307 1.81 6.06 7.37
C ALA A 307 2.48 6.28 6.01
N ALA A 308 3.31 7.33 5.91
CA ALA A 308 4.04 7.65 4.68
C ALA A 308 5.00 6.51 4.27
N GLY A 309 5.75 5.95 5.22
CA GLY A 309 6.65 4.83 4.98
C GLY A 309 5.91 3.59 4.50
N HIS A 310 4.77 3.23 5.11
CA HIS A 310 3.96 2.09 4.67
C HIS A 310 3.42 2.27 3.26
N LEU A 311 2.95 3.47 2.91
CA LEU A 311 2.45 3.75 1.56
C LEU A 311 3.57 3.63 0.52
N ALA A 312 4.79 4.09 0.85
CA ALA A 312 5.95 3.94 0.00
C ALA A 312 6.34 2.46 -0.18
N VAL A 313 6.36 1.66 0.90
CA VAL A 313 6.58 0.21 0.83
C VAL A 313 5.52 -0.50 0.00
N ALA A 314 4.24 -0.16 0.18
CA ALA A 314 3.14 -0.75 -0.57
C ALA A 314 3.27 -0.45 -2.08
N ALA A 315 3.68 0.77 -2.43
CA ALA A 315 3.95 1.16 -3.81
C ALA A 315 5.08 0.33 -4.45
N ASP A 316 6.19 0.14 -3.74
CA ASP A 316 7.32 -0.64 -4.23
C ASP A 316 6.97 -2.13 -4.40
N LEU A 317 6.22 -2.71 -3.46
CA LEU A 317 5.75 -4.10 -3.55
C LEU A 317 4.80 -4.31 -4.72
N TRP A 318 3.89 -3.37 -4.96
CA TRP A 318 3.02 -3.40 -6.13
C TRP A 318 3.83 -3.33 -7.42
N HIS A 319 4.80 -2.43 -7.49
CA HIS A 319 5.62 -2.26 -8.67
C HIS A 319 6.49 -3.50 -8.97
N GLU A 320 7.05 -4.14 -7.94
CA GLU A 320 7.75 -5.43 -8.09
C GLU A 320 6.82 -6.53 -8.62
N ARG A 321 5.60 -6.64 -8.07
CA ARG A 321 4.61 -7.63 -8.51
C ARG A 321 4.19 -7.38 -9.96
N ALA A 322 3.87 -6.14 -10.32
CA ALA A 322 3.48 -5.78 -11.68
C ALA A 322 4.57 -6.12 -12.71
N ARG A 323 5.85 -5.85 -12.39
CA ARG A 323 6.98 -6.23 -13.26
C ARG A 323 7.09 -7.75 -13.43
N LYS A 324 6.93 -8.53 -12.36
CA LYS A 324 6.97 -10.00 -12.43
C LYS A 324 5.84 -10.56 -13.27
N LEU A 325 4.63 -9.98 -13.17
CA LEU A 325 3.50 -10.38 -13.99
C LEU A 325 3.73 -10.07 -15.48
N LEU A 326 4.31 -8.91 -15.81
CA LEU A 326 4.64 -8.55 -17.19
C LEU A 326 5.77 -9.40 -17.78
N ALA A 327 6.74 -9.85 -16.98
CA ALA A 327 7.83 -10.70 -17.45
C ALA A 327 7.41 -12.16 -17.75
N LEU A 328 6.18 -12.53 -17.41
CA LEU A 328 5.59 -13.84 -17.74
C LEU A 328 4.91 -13.86 -19.12
N PHE A 329 4.76 -12.71 -19.78
CA PHE A 329 4.21 -12.55 -21.13
C PHE A 329 5.31 -12.10 -22.10
#